data_AF-A0A540WBJ6-F1
#
_entry.id   AF-A0A540WBJ6-F1
#
_cell.length_a   1.000
_cell.length_b   1.000
_cell.length_c   1.000
_cell.angle_alpha   90.00
_cell.angle_beta   90.00
_cell.angle_gamma   90.00
#
_symmetry.space_group_name_H-M   'P 1'
#
loop_
_entity.id
_entity.type
_entity.pdbx_description
1 polymer ?
#
loop_
_entity_poly.entity_id
_entity_poly.type
_entity_poly.pdbx_seq_one_letter_code
_entity_poly.pdbx_strand_id
1 'polypeptide(L)'
;MLDLEHYLELLGRLGMVPFEETGVFDPFLREIVEVEEAADPDEPIRITEVVWPGLWSGPLMFSRAGVRIRAGAHHAERGVADRSPLYWTFLRRHRPTVDLSHGWGSNSQWRTDFRLDYRTSKEERVNADAQADIDDPGDRGLPRGLLTATERRELLRHRCLLRTPSNAEALAATGSWQTDLWPFDWQLPPRQTGR
;
A
#
# COMPACT_ATOMS: atom_id res chain seq x y z
N MET A 1 -17.13 12.43 -14.47
CA MET A 1 -16.27 11.27 -14.15
C MET A 1 -16.27 10.41 -15.39
N LEU A 2 -15.11 9.98 -15.90
CA LEU A 2 -15.07 9.03 -17.02
C LEU A 2 -15.63 7.70 -16.51
N ASP A 3 -16.41 6.99 -17.34
CA ASP A 3 -16.73 5.60 -17.06
C ASP A 3 -15.48 4.72 -17.27
N LEU A 4 -15.59 3.44 -16.91
CA LEU A 4 -14.48 2.51 -16.93
C LEU A 4 -13.89 2.32 -18.34
N GLU A 5 -14.75 2.27 -19.36
CA GLU A 5 -14.35 2.04 -20.75
C GLU A 5 -13.51 3.22 -21.27
N HIS A 6 -14.01 4.45 -21.12
CA HIS A 6 -13.29 5.64 -21.53
C HIS A 6 -12.01 5.87 -20.69
N TYR A 7 -12.03 5.51 -19.41
CA TYR A 7 -10.84 5.56 -18.56
C TYR A 7 -9.73 4.63 -19.08
N LEU A 8 -10.08 3.38 -19.42
CA LEU A 8 -9.13 2.41 -19.95
C LEU A 8 -8.67 2.76 -21.36
N GLU A 9 -9.56 3.26 -22.22
CA GLU A 9 -9.18 3.72 -23.56
C GLU A 9 -8.15 4.86 -23.47
N LEU A 10 -8.42 5.87 -22.64
CA LEU A 10 -7.52 7.01 -22.47
C LEU A 10 -6.14 6.56 -21.97
N LEU A 11 -6.08 5.76 -20.92
CA LEU A 11 -4.82 5.32 -20.34
C LEU A 11 -4.10 4.30 -21.24
N GLY A 12 -4.85 3.48 -21.98
CA GLY A 12 -4.30 2.61 -23.03
C GLY A 12 -3.61 3.39 -24.13
N ARG A 13 -4.17 4.53 -24.56
CA ARG A 13 -3.51 5.44 -25.53
C ARG A 13 -2.23 6.07 -24.97
N LEU A 14 -2.07 6.14 -23.65
CA LEU A 14 -0.84 6.58 -22.97
C LEU A 14 0.15 5.42 -22.71
N GLY A 15 -0.14 4.20 -23.18
CA GLY A 15 0.73 3.04 -23.04
C GLY A 15 0.52 2.25 -21.74
N MET A 16 -0.54 2.54 -20.99
CA MET A 16 -0.88 1.77 -19.78
C MET A 16 -1.59 0.47 -20.12
N VAL A 17 -1.31 -0.59 -19.38
CA VAL A 17 -1.89 -1.93 -19.62
C VAL A 17 -2.59 -2.42 -18.35
N PRO A 18 -3.87 -2.81 -18.40
CA PRO A 18 -4.55 -3.38 -17.23
C PRO A 18 -3.96 -4.73 -16.81
N PHE A 19 -4.11 -5.07 -15.53
CA PHE A 19 -3.68 -6.38 -15.03
C PHE A 19 -4.49 -7.51 -15.65
N GLU A 20 -3.84 -8.62 -15.94
CA GLU A 20 -4.49 -9.85 -16.39
C GLU A 20 -5.00 -10.67 -15.19
N GLU A 21 -4.31 -10.60 -14.05
CA GLU A 21 -4.64 -11.33 -12.84
C GLU A 21 -5.84 -10.67 -12.14
N THR A 22 -6.96 -11.39 -11.99
CA THR A 22 -8.21 -10.82 -11.45
C THR A 22 -8.73 -11.51 -10.18
N GLY A 23 -8.37 -12.78 -9.94
CA GLY A 23 -9.01 -13.61 -8.89
C GLY A 23 -8.24 -13.80 -7.58
N VAL A 24 -6.93 -13.56 -7.55
CA VAL A 24 -6.09 -13.79 -6.37
C VAL A 24 -5.69 -12.47 -5.73
N PHE A 25 -5.79 -12.40 -4.40
CA PHE A 25 -5.31 -11.24 -3.66
C PHE A 25 -3.77 -11.23 -3.64
N ASP A 26 -3.21 -10.27 -4.35
CA ASP A 26 -1.78 -9.99 -4.37
C ASP A 26 -1.55 -8.59 -3.81
N PRO A 27 -0.91 -8.44 -2.64
CA PRO A 27 -0.78 -7.15 -2.00
C PRO A 27 0.15 -6.18 -2.74
N PHE A 28 0.90 -6.63 -3.74
CA PHE A 28 1.63 -5.75 -4.65
C PHE A 28 0.70 -5.10 -5.69
N LEU A 29 -0.30 -5.86 -6.18
CA LEU A 29 -1.26 -5.41 -7.21
C LEU A 29 -2.48 -4.73 -6.61
N ARG A 30 -2.86 -5.07 -5.38
CA ARG A 30 -4.16 -4.71 -4.81
C ARG A 30 -4.08 -3.65 -3.73
N GLU A 31 -5.06 -2.77 -3.75
CA GLU A 31 -5.39 -1.84 -2.68
C GLU A 31 -6.74 -2.26 -2.10
N ILE A 32 -6.79 -2.52 -0.79
CA ILE A 32 -8.06 -2.87 -0.12
C ILE A 32 -8.89 -1.60 0.01
N VAL A 33 -10.12 -1.65 -0.50
CA VAL A 33 -11.08 -0.54 -0.43
C VAL A 33 -12.04 -0.73 0.72
N GLU A 34 -12.45 -1.96 0.96
CA GLU A 34 -13.45 -2.34 1.96
C GLU A 34 -13.20 -3.78 2.40
N VAL A 35 -13.43 -4.05 3.68
CA VAL A 35 -13.37 -5.40 4.25
C VAL A 35 -14.74 -5.85 4.73
N GLU A 36 -15.20 -6.97 4.19
CA GLU A 36 -16.23 -7.80 4.82
C GLU A 36 -15.53 -8.78 5.77
N GLU A 37 -15.75 -8.62 7.07
CA GLU A 37 -15.12 -9.48 8.07
C GLU A 37 -15.81 -10.86 8.10
N ALA A 38 -15.00 -11.91 8.04
CA ALA A 38 -15.45 -13.28 8.15
C ALA A 38 -15.72 -13.68 9.60
N ALA A 39 -16.61 -14.67 9.78
CA ALA A 39 -16.88 -15.23 11.10
C ALA A 39 -15.71 -16.08 11.62
N ASP A 40 -14.99 -16.75 10.71
CA ASP A 40 -13.75 -17.46 11.03
C ASP A 40 -12.58 -16.45 11.00
N PRO A 41 -11.90 -16.20 12.14
CA PRO A 41 -10.76 -15.28 12.21
C PRO A 41 -9.59 -15.65 11.29
N ASP A 42 -9.49 -16.93 10.91
CA ASP A 42 -8.43 -17.47 10.06
C ASP A 42 -8.87 -17.65 8.59
N GLU A 43 -10.06 -17.17 8.20
CA GLU A 43 -10.51 -17.21 6.80
C GLU A 43 -9.53 -16.40 5.92
N PRO A 44 -8.91 -17.00 4.89
CA PRO A 44 -7.93 -16.31 4.05
C PRO A 44 -8.58 -15.18 3.24
N ILE A 45 -7.77 -14.19 2.83
CA ILE A 45 -8.24 -13.06 2.03
C ILE A 45 -8.76 -13.54 0.67
N ARG A 46 -10.02 -13.22 0.36
CA ARG A 46 -10.64 -13.43 -0.95
C ARG A 46 -11.13 -12.11 -1.53
N ILE A 47 -10.87 -11.88 -2.81
CA ILE A 47 -11.46 -10.76 -3.55
C ILE A 47 -12.95 -11.04 -3.78
N THR A 48 -13.81 -10.12 -3.37
CA THR A 48 -15.26 -10.17 -3.65
C THR A 48 -15.64 -9.29 -4.83
N GLU A 49 -14.91 -8.19 -5.04
CA GLU A 49 -15.15 -7.25 -6.14
C GLU A 49 -13.89 -6.47 -6.51
N VAL A 50 -13.75 -6.12 -7.80
CA VAL A 50 -12.76 -5.14 -8.29
C VAL A 50 -13.50 -3.83 -8.55
N VAL A 51 -13.21 -2.80 -7.76
CA VAL A 51 -13.87 -1.48 -7.81
C VAL A 51 -13.28 -0.61 -8.91
N TRP A 52 -11.96 -0.69 -9.12
CA TRP A 52 -11.26 -0.07 -10.26
C TRP A 52 -10.08 -0.94 -10.68
N PRO A 53 -9.74 -0.94 -11.99
CA PRO A 53 -8.64 -1.74 -12.50
C PRO A 53 -7.30 -1.20 -12.00
N GLY A 54 -6.32 -2.08 -11.91
CA GLY A 54 -4.93 -1.69 -11.77
C GLY A 54 -4.24 -1.72 -13.12
N LEU A 55 -3.17 -0.93 -13.24
CA LEU A 55 -2.51 -0.63 -14.50
C LEU A 55 -0.99 -0.70 -14.35
N TRP A 56 -0.35 -1.24 -15.38
CA TRP A 56 1.09 -1.24 -15.60
C TRP A 56 1.51 -0.13 -16.56
N SER A 57 2.74 0.34 -16.40
CA SER A 57 3.51 1.10 -17.38
C SER A 57 4.82 0.37 -17.66
N GLY A 58 4.82 -0.60 -18.59
CA GLY A 58 5.93 -1.55 -18.71
C GLY A 58 6.11 -2.34 -17.40
N PRO A 59 7.31 -2.43 -16.80
CA PRO A 59 7.53 -3.12 -15.52
C PRO A 59 7.09 -2.32 -14.30
N LEU A 60 6.73 -1.03 -14.46
CA LEU A 60 6.34 -0.14 -13.36
C LEU A 60 4.86 -0.30 -13.04
N MET A 61 4.55 -0.49 -11.76
CA MET A 61 3.19 -0.41 -11.21
C MET A 61 2.68 1.03 -11.30
N PHE A 62 1.81 1.34 -12.26
CA PHE A 62 1.24 2.68 -12.41
C PHE A 62 0.15 2.94 -11.37
N SER A 63 -0.78 1.99 -11.22
CA SER A 63 -1.83 2.09 -10.20
C SER A 63 -2.30 0.71 -9.76
N ARG A 64 -2.54 0.56 -8.45
CA ARG A 64 -3.10 -0.68 -7.89
C ARG A 64 -4.60 -0.78 -8.15
N ALA A 65 -5.06 -2.00 -8.37
CA ALA A 65 -6.47 -2.31 -8.48
C ALA A 65 -7.14 -2.17 -7.10
N GLY A 66 -8.20 -1.39 -7.02
CA GLY A 66 -9.01 -1.27 -5.81
C GLY A 66 -9.94 -2.47 -5.70
N VAL A 67 -9.89 -3.17 -4.57
CA VAL A 67 -10.70 -4.37 -4.36
C VAL A 67 -11.49 -4.30 -3.06
N ARG A 68 -12.70 -4.85 -3.09
CA ARG A 68 -13.39 -5.29 -1.88
C ARG A 68 -12.95 -6.71 -1.57
N ILE A 69 -12.72 -6.99 -0.30
CA ILE A 69 -12.30 -8.32 0.14
C ILE A 69 -13.21 -8.87 1.23
N ARG A 70 -13.18 -10.18 1.38
CA ARG A 70 -13.62 -10.88 2.58
C ARG A 70 -12.42 -11.57 3.22
N ALA A 71 -12.29 -11.49 4.54
CA ALA A 71 -11.18 -12.08 5.29
C ALA A 71 -11.51 -12.23 6.77
N GLY A 72 -10.86 -13.19 7.42
CA GLY A 72 -10.81 -13.27 8.88
C GLY A 72 -9.93 -12.18 9.48
N ALA A 73 -10.24 -11.77 10.72
CA ALA A 73 -9.57 -10.66 11.40
C ALA A 73 -8.05 -10.87 11.60
N HIS A 74 -7.55 -12.13 11.60
CA HIS A 74 -6.11 -12.40 11.66
C HIS A 74 -5.38 -12.09 10.33
N HIS A 75 -6.11 -11.92 9.24
CA HIS A 75 -5.59 -11.57 7.92
C HIS A 75 -5.86 -10.12 7.51
N ALA A 76 -7.08 -9.63 7.74
CA ALA A 76 -7.44 -8.23 7.54
C ALA A 76 -8.61 -7.86 8.47
N GLU A 77 -8.33 -7.00 9.43
CA GLU A 77 -9.29 -6.52 10.42
C GLU A 77 -10.13 -5.38 9.83
N ARG A 78 -11.46 -5.52 9.87
CA ARG A 78 -12.36 -4.49 9.36
C ARG A 78 -12.27 -3.24 10.24
N GLY A 79 -12.22 -2.07 9.60
CA GLY A 79 -12.00 -0.80 10.29
C GLY A 79 -10.53 -0.47 10.51
N VAL A 80 -9.62 -1.41 10.27
CA VAL A 80 -8.18 -1.15 10.18
C VAL A 80 -7.74 -1.23 8.72
N ALA A 81 -7.86 -2.40 8.09
CA ALA A 81 -7.39 -2.64 6.72
C ALA A 81 -8.02 -1.72 5.66
N ASP A 82 -9.25 -1.24 5.88
CA ASP A 82 -9.99 -0.35 4.97
C ASP A 82 -10.05 1.11 5.42
N ARG A 83 -9.70 1.44 6.68
CA ARG A 83 -9.76 2.82 7.20
C ARG A 83 -8.44 3.41 7.67
N SER A 84 -7.41 2.59 7.91
CA SER A 84 -6.06 3.09 8.18
C SER A 84 -5.60 4.00 7.04
N PRO A 85 -4.86 5.07 7.33
CA PRO A 85 -4.36 5.96 6.30
C PRO A 85 -3.56 5.21 5.23
N LEU A 86 -3.68 5.65 3.98
CA LEU A 86 -2.82 5.19 2.90
C LEU A 86 -1.56 6.05 2.83
N TYR A 87 -0.42 5.42 3.05
CA TYR A 87 0.90 6.02 2.96
C TYR A 87 1.38 6.10 1.51
N TRP A 88 2.33 6.99 1.22
CA TRP A 88 2.82 7.30 -0.14
C TRP A 88 1.68 7.64 -1.12
N THR A 89 0.62 8.27 -0.61
CA THR A 89 -0.59 8.53 -1.39
C THR A 89 -1.00 9.96 -1.16
N PHE A 90 -0.99 10.79 -2.21
CA PHE A 90 -1.39 12.18 -2.05
C PHE A 90 -2.89 12.33 -1.75
N LEU A 91 -3.75 11.62 -2.48
CA LEU A 91 -5.20 11.69 -2.34
C LEU A 91 -5.86 10.34 -2.61
N ARG A 92 -6.85 10.01 -1.78
CA ARG A 92 -7.80 8.93 -2.03
C ARG A 92 -9.19 9.32 -1.58
N ARG A 93 -10.19 8.94 -2.36
CA ARG A 93 -11.58 9.23 -2.02
C ARG A 93 -11.98 8.34 -0.84
N HIS A 94 -12.60 8.93 0.19
CA HIS A 94 -13.13 8.24 1.37
C HIS A 94 -12.10 7.50 2.24
N ARG A 95 -10.80 7.79 2.10
CA ARG A 95 -9.75 7.21 2.95
C ARG A 95 -8.70 8.27 3.29
N PRO A 96 -8.29 8.41 4.57
CA PRO A 96 -7.19 9.30 4.93
C PRO A 96 -5.92 8.92 4.19
N THR A 97 -5.06 9.90 3.93
CA THR A 97 -3.82 9.67 3.22
C THR A 97 -2.65 10.40 3.87
N VAL A 98 -1.45 9.84 3.69
CA VAL A 98 -0.18 10.38 4.18
C VAL A 98 0.81 10.38 3.03
N ASP A 99 1.31 11.55 2.70
CA ASP A 99 2.28 11.76 1.64
C ASP A 99 3.37 12.74 2.09
N LEU A 100 4.61 12.54 1.62
CA LEU A 100 5.74 13.41 1.99
C LEU A 100 5.50 14.88 1.59
N SER A 101 4.66 15.10 0.58
CA SER A 101 4.29 16.43 0.10
C SER A 101 3.14 17.09 0.87
N HIS A 102 2.52 16.41 1.84
CA HIS A 102 1.50 17.00 2.69
C HIS A 102 2.13 18.00 3.67
N GLY A 103 1.86 19.29 3.48
CA GLY A 103 2.30 20.38 4.34
C GLY A 103 2.67 21.64 3.57
N TRP A 104 2.86 22.76 4.27
CA TRP A 104 3.44 24.00 3.73
C TRP A 104 4.92 24.08 4.13
N GLY A 105 5.85 24.16 3.18
CA GLY A 105 7.30 24.21 3.48
C GLY A 105 8.21 23.74 2.33
N SER A 106 9.43 23.29 2.65
CA SER A 106 10.44 22.85 1.67
C SER A 106 10.08 21.57 0.90
N ASN A 107 9.03 20.86 1.32
CA ASN A 107 8.61 19.57 0.77
C ASN A 107 7.53 19.76 -0.31
N SER A 108 7.90 20.44 -1.38
CA SER A 108 7.08 20.48 -2.61
C SER A 108 7.00 19.08 -3.24
N GLN A 109 5.90 18.74 -3.92
CA GLN A 109 5.78 17.49 -4.70
C GLN A 109 6.95 17.29 -5.69
N TRP A 110 7.56 18.39 -6.16
CA TRP A 110 8.71 18.36 -7.07
C TRP A 110 10.04 18.01 -6.39
N ARG A 111 10.08 17.96 -5.06
CA ARG A 111 11.27 17.69 -4.25
C ARG A 111 11.17 16.40 -3.44
N THR A 112 10.00 15.77 -3.41
CA THR A 112 9.77 14.51 -2.70
C THR A 112 9.84 13.37 -3.71
N ASP A 113 10.60 12.33 -3.37
CA ASP A 113 10.73 11.16 -4.22
C ASP A 113 9.40 10.42 -4.37
N PHE A 114 9.18 9.83 -5.55
CA PHE A 114 8.03 8.97 -5.79
C PHE A 114 8.32 7.57 -5.30
N ARG A 115 7.29 6.92 -4.73
CA ARG A 115 7.33 5.47 -4.53
C ARG A 115 7.25 4.77 -5.88
N LEU A 116 8.26 3.97 -6.20
CA LEU A 116 8.29 3.15 -7.41
C LEU A 116 8.25 1.65 -7.07
N ASP A 117 7.18 0.98 -7.48
CA ASP A 117 7.00 -0.46 -7.34
C ASP A 117 7.19 -1.12 -8.72
N TYR A 118 8.10 -2.09 -8.85
CA TYR A 118 8.41 -2.76 -10.12
C TYR A 118 8.12 -4.26 -10.05
N ARG A 119 7.64 -4.83 -11.16
CA ARG A 119 7.57 -6.27 -11.37
C ARG A 119 8.09 -6.63 -12.75
N THR A 120 8.99 -7.59 -12.79
CA THR A 120 9.54 -8.18 -14.01
C THR A 120 9.29 -9.68 -13.99
N SER A 121 9.73 -10.39 -15.03
CA SER A 121 9.69 -11.85 -15.06
C SER A 121 10.67 -12.53 -14.09
N LYS A 122 11.58 -11.77 -13.48
CA LYS A 122 12.60 -12.29 -12.56
C LYS A 122 12.36 -11.89 -11.11
N GLU A 123 11.93 -10.64 -10.92
CA GLU A 123 11.85 -10.07 -9.59
C GLU A 123 10.73 -9.05 -9.45
N GLU A 124 10.35 -8.85 -8.21
CA GLU A 124 9.46 -7.81 -7.74
C GLU A 124 10.21 -6.94 -6.73
N ARG A 125 10.13 -5.62 -6.92
CA ARG A 125 10.74 -4.62 -6.06
C ARG A 125 9.68 -3.65 -5.57
N VAL A 126 9.67 -3.40 -4.26
CA VAL A 126 8.73 -2.49 -3.63
C VAL A 126 9.49 -1.28 -3.11
N ASN A 127 9.03 -0.09 -3.48
CA ASN A 127 9.63 1.19 -3.16
C ASN A 127 11.12 1.22 -3.53
N ALA A 128 11.44 0.85 -4.77
CA ALA A 128 12.78 0.47 -5.22
C ALA A 128 13.83 1.59 -5.19
N ASP A 129 13.40 2.85 -5.13
CA ASP A 129 14.29 4.01 -5.07
C ASP A 129 14.57 4.47 -3.62
N ALA A 130 13.99 3.77 -2.64
CA ALA A 130 14.19 4.08 -1.23
C ALA A 130 15.62 3.79 -0.77
N GLN A 131 16.11 4.59 0.18
CA GLN A 131 17.52 4.59 0.57
C GLN A 131 17.83 3.67 1.75
N ALA A 132 16.83 3.22 2.51
CA ALA A 132 17.03 2.36 3.67
C ALA A 132 16.41 0.97 3.48
N ASP A 133 17.06 -0.03 4.07
CA ASP A 133 16.47 -1.36 4.23
C ASP A 133 15.39 -1.31 5.31
N ILE A 134 14.22 -1.91 5.07
CA ILE A 134 13.12 -2.00 6.05
C ILE A 134 13.54 -2.75 7.33
N ASP A 135 14.50 -3.67 7.21
CA ASP A 135 15.00 -4.51 8.29
C ASP A 135 16.17 -3.87 9.05
N ASP A 136 16.85 -2.92 8.41
CA ASP A 136 17.88 -2.08 9.02
C ASP A 136 17.63 -0.59 8.71
N PRO A 137 16.61 0.01 9.36
CA PRO A 137 16.18 1.38 9.06
C PRO A 137 17.19 2.45 9.53
N GLY A 138 18.29 2.05 10.20
CA GLY A 138 19.27 2.96 10.81
C GLY A 138 18.65 3.93 11.83
N ASP A 139 19.26 5.12 11.95
CA ASP A 139 18.73 6.23 12.78
C ASP A 139 17.65 7.05 12.06
N ARG A 140 17.34 6.71 10.81
CA ARG A 140 16.28 7.33 9.99
C ARG A 140 14.98 6.54 10.13
N GLY A 141 14.69 5.96 11.29
CA GLY A 141 13.50 5.12 11.48
C GLY A 141 12.40 5.83 12.27
N LEU A 142 11.20 5.23 12.25
CA LEU A 142 10.21 5.37 13.31
C LEU A 142 10.90 5.35 14.69
N PRO A 143 10.37 6.08 15.70
CA PRO A 143 10.77 5.85 17.08
C PRO A 143 10.81 4.34 17.37
N ARG A 144 11.99 3.85 17.79
CA ARG A 144 12.24 2.41 17.96
C ARG A 144 11.12 1.80 18.82
N GLY A 145 10.48 0.75 18.31
CA GLY A 145 9.47 -0.01 19.05
C GLY A 145 8.01 0.39 18.82
N LEU A 146 7.71 1.38 17.96
CA LEU A 146 6.31 1.68 17.60
C LEU A 146 5.68 0.61 16.71
N LEU A 147 6.46 0.07 15.75
CA LEU A 147 6.06 -1.08 14.92
C LEU A 147 7.14 -2.16 14.97
N THR A 148 6.70 -3.41 15.01
CA THR A 148 7.51 -4.61 14.79
C THR A 148 8.02 -4.67 13.34
N ALA A 149 9.03 -5.51 13.08
CA ALA A 149 9.55 -5.70 11.71
C ALA A 149 8.45 -6.20 10.75
N THR A 150 7.59 -7.10 11.21
CA THR A 150 6.46 -7.62 10.42
C THR A 150 5.47 -6.51 10.04
N GLU A 151 5.08 -5.68 11.00
CA GLU A 151 4.14 -4.57 10.76
C GLU A 151 4.75 -3.51 9.83
N ARG A 152 6.05 -3.23 9.94
CA ARG A 152 6.75 -2.32 9.00
C ARG A 152 6.72 -2.86 7.57
N ARG A 153 7.00 -4.15 7.38
CA ARG A 153 6.92 -4.80 6.06
C ARG A 153 5.49 -4.82 5.54
N GLU A 154 4.50 -5.08 6.41
CA GLU A 154 3.06 -5.02 6.07
C GLU A 154 2.69 -3.61 5.58
N LEU A 155 3.05 -2.58 6.34
CA LEU A 155 2.84 -1.17 5.98
C LEU A 155 3.45 -0.85 4.61
N LEU A 156 4.71 -1.22 4.40
CA LEU A 156 5.40 -0.95 3.14
C LEU A 156 4.76 -1.71 1.97
N ARG A 157 4.28 -2.92 2.20
CA ARG A 157 3.66 -3.77 1.17
C ARG A 157 2.26 -3.29 0.78
N HIS A 158 1.42 -3.03 1.77
CA HIS A 158 0.01 -2.69 1.60
C HIS A 158 -0.27 -1.19 1.52
N ARG A 159 0.74 -0.37 1.83
CA ARG A 159 0.63 1.08 2.06
C ARG A 159 -0.30 1.46 3.22
N CYS A 160 -0.67 0.50 4.05
CA CYS A 160 -1.50 0.65 5.24
C CYS A 160 -1.27 -0.57 6.14
N LEU A 161 -1.77 -0.50 7.38
CA LEU A 161 -1.85 -1.65 8.26
C LEU A 161 -3.11 -2.45 7.96
N LEU A 162 -3.03 -3.77 8.04
CA LEU A 162 -4.19 -4.65 7.91
C LEU A 162 -4.83 -4.98 9.25
N ARG A 163 -4.08 -4.82 10.34
CA ARG A 163 -4.48 -5.22 11.69
C ARG A 163 -4.04 -4.17 12.70
N THR A 164 -4.74 -4.12 13.81
CA THR A 164 -4.34 -3.28 14.94
C THR A 164 -2.90 -3.62 15.35
N PRO A 165 -1.97 -2.64 15.35
CA PRO A 165 -0.60 -2.89 15.76
C PRO A 165 -0.49 -3.40 17.19
N SER A 166 0.49 -4.26 17.42
CA SER A 166 0.85 -4.79 18.74
C SER A 166 1.08 -3.71 19.80
N ASN A 167 1.53 -2.52 19.40
CA ASN A 167 1.78 -1.38 20.28
C ASN A 167 0.77 -0.22 20.09
N ALA A 168 -0.49 -0.56 19.78
CA ALA A 168 -1.55 0.42 19.49
C ALA A 168 -1.77 1.47 20.60
N GLU A 169 -1.61 1.09 21.88
CA GLU A 169 -1.74 2.04 23.00
C GLU A 169 -0.63 3.10 22.98
N ALA A 170 0.62 2.69 22.73
CA ALA A 170 1.74 3.64 22.62
C ALA A 170 1.56 4.54 21.39
N LEU A 171 1.10 4.00 20.27
CA LEU A 171 0.76 4.78 19.08
C LEU A 171 -0.34 5.81 19.38
N ALA A 172 -1.41 5.40 20.07
CA ALA A 172 -2.48 6.33 20.45
C ALA A 172 -1.97 7.45 21.37
N ALA A 173 -1.01 7.14 22.26
CA ALA A 173 -0.44 8.08 23.21
C ALA A 173 0.52 9.11 22.58
N THR A 174 1.14 8.84 21.43
CA THR A 174 2.04 9.82 20.78
C THR A 174 1.30 10.99 20.15
N GLY A 175 -0.03 10.89 19.95
CA GLY A 175 -0.78 11.82 19.11
C GLY A 175 -0.36 11.67 17.63
N SER A 176 -1.27 11.93 16.69
CA SER A 176 -1.00 11.96 15.23
C SER A 176 -0.19 10.78 14.64
N TRP A 177 -0.11 9.62 15.29
CA TRP A 177 0.71 8.48 14.81
C TRP A 177 0.31 8.01 13.41
N GLN A 178 -0.97 8.16 13.08
CA GLN A 178 -1.55 7.90 11.77
C GLN A 178 -0.91 8.74 10.66
N THR A 179 -0.34 9.91 10.97
CA THR A 179 0.40 10.77 10.03
C THR A 179 1.92 10.76 10.27
N ASP A 180 2.37 10.28 11.42
CA ASP A 180 3.75 10.43 11.89
C ASP A 180 4.56 9.12 11.86
N LEU A 181 4.16 8.14 11.03
CA LEU A 181 4.97 6.92 10.85
C LEU A 181 6.26 7.13 10.02
N TRP A 182 6.83 8.33 10.11
CA TRP A 182 7.97 8.84 9.36
C TRP A 182 9.31 8.23 9.79
N PRO A 183 10.31 8.14 8.89
CA PRO A 183 10.22 8.35 7.44
C PRO A 183 9.85 7.06 6.70
N PHE A 184 9.12 7.22 5.60
CA PHE A 184 8.64 6.14 4.75
C PHE A 184 9.66 5.70 3.67
N ASP A 185 10.96 5.87 3.94
CA ASP A 185 12.08 5.70 2.99
C ASP A 185 12.71 4.30 3.08
N TRP A 186 11.86 3.27 3.15
CA TRP A 186 12.30 1.87 3.20
C TRP A 186 11.95 1.11 1.93
N GLN A 187 12.83 0.21 1.49
CA GLN A 187 12.55 -0.79 0.45
C GLN A 187 12.39 -2.20 1.04
N LEU A 188 11.62 -3.06 0.36
CA LEU A 188 11.63 -4.50 0.65
C LEU A 188 12.79 -5.16 -0.09
N PRO A 189 13.40 -6.22 0.48
CA PRO A 189 14.29 -7.09 -0.27
C PRO A 189 13.60 -7.59 -1.56
N PRO A 190 14.30 -7.64 -2.71
CA PRO A 190 13.72 -8.12 -3.96
C PRO A 190 13.14 -9.52 -3.80
N ARG A 191 11.87 -9.69 -4.18
CA ARG A 191 11.24 -11.01 -4.20
C ARG A 191 11.44 -11.63 -5.57
N GLN A 192 12.12 -12.77 -5.63
CA GLN A 192 12.24 -13.54 -6.87
C GLN A 192 10.84 -14.03 -7.28
N THR A 193 10.45 -13.76 -8.52
CA THR A 193 9.24 -14.34 -9.11
C THR A 193 9.63 -15.68 -9.70
N GLY A 194 9.22 -16.78 -9.06
CA GLY A 194 9.44 -18.13 -9.58
C GLY A 194 8.76 -18.30 -10.94
N ARG A 195 9.42 -19.00 -11.86
CA ARG A 195 8.79 -19.55 -13.07
C ARG A 195 7.84 -20.69 -12.72
#